data_AF-A0A117LYV4-F1
#
_entry.id   AF-A0A117LYV4-F1
#
_cell.length_a   1.000
_cell.length_b   1.000
_cell.length_c   1.000
_cell.angle_alpha   90.00
_cell.angle_beta   90.00
_cell.angle_gamma   90.00
#
_symmetry.space_group_name_H-M   'P 1'
#
loop_
_entity.id
_entity.type
_entity.pdbx_description
1 polymer ?
#
loop_
_entity_poly.entity_id
_entity_poly.type
_entity_poly.pdbx_seq_one_letter_code
_entity_poly.pdbx_strand_id
1 'polypeptide(L)' 'VKEMGRDIVYVYEGGKAKEVEIMTGMRTASSVEVVSGLAAGDTLLTTGVMQLRTGMPVRIDRMVPNTAE' A
#
# COMPACT_ATOMS: atom_id res chain seq x y z
N VAL A 1 0.25 6.31 3.40
CA VAL A 1 0.16 7.21 4.57
C VAL A 1 1.47 7.99 4.64
N LYS A 2 1.45 9.26 5.08
CA LYS A 2 2.69 9.99 5.34
C LYS A 2 3.13 9.73 6.77
N GLU A 3 4.31 9.16 6.96
CA GLU A 3 4.88 8.92 8.27
C GLU A 3 6.27 9.55 8.35
N MET A 4 6.39 10.57 9.22
CA MET A 4 7.65 11.31 9.45
C MET A 4 8.30 11.86 8.16
N GLY A 5 7.48 12.29 7.20
CA GLY A 5 7.93 12.85 5.92
C GLY A 5 8.14 11.83 4.80
N ARG A 6 7.97 10.53 5.07
CA ARG A 6 8.04 9.45 4.08
C ARG A 6 6.65 9.03 3.62
N ASP A 7 6.49 8.76 2.34
CA ASP A 7 5.28 8.13 1.80
C ASP A 7 5.41 6.61 1.98
N ILE A 8 4.53 6.01 2.78
CA ILE A 8 4.52 4.57 3.02
C ILE A 8 3.20 3.94 2.58
N VAL A 9 3.26 2.67 2.21
CA VAL A 9 2.10 1.79 2.04
C VAL A 9 2.35 0.48 2.79
N TYR A 10 1.29 -0.31 2.95
CA TYR A 10 1.41 -1.66 3.49
C TYR A 10 1.08 -2.66 2.39
N VAL A 11 1.96 -3.65 2.20
CA VAL A 11 1.72 -4.80 1.34
C VAL A 11 1.42 -6.04 2.17
N TYR A 12 0.63 -6.94 1.62
CA TYR A 12 0.40 -8.26 2.20
C TYR A 12 1.56 -9.19 1.84
N GLU A 13 2.24 -9.73 2.85
CA GLU A 13 3.32 -10.70 2.68
C GLU A 13 3.11 -11.85 3.67
N GLY A 14 2.76 -13.03 3.15
CA GLY A 14 2.67 -14.26 3.97
C GLY A 14 1.72 -14.19 5.18
N GLY A 15 0.57 -13.50 5.04
CA GLY A 15 -0.40 -13.37 6.14
C GLY A 15 -0.16 -12.16 7.06
N LYS A 16 0.83 -11.32 6.73
CA LYS A 16 1.22 -10.17 7.54
C LYS A 16 1.27 -8.89 6.72
N ALA A 17 1.09 -7.76 7.39
CA ALA A 17 1.35 -6.44 6.82
C ALA A 17 2.86 -6.18 6.81
N LYS A 18 3.38 -5.66 5.70
CA LYS A 18 4.75 -5.19 5.57
C LYS A 18 4.74 -3.74 5.12
N GLU A 19 5.36 -2.88 5.89
CA GLU A 19 5.57 -1.49 5.49
C GLU A 19 6.55 -1.42 4.32
N VAL A 20 6.20 -0.61 3.34
CA VAL A 20 7.02 -0.34 2.17
C VAL A 20 7.02 1.16 1.95
N GLU A 21 8.22 1.73 1.96
CA GLU A 21 8.42 3.12 1.55
C GLU A 21 8.29 3.21 0.03
N ILE A 22 7.54 4.21 -0.42
CA ILE A 22 7.28 4.45 -1.83
C ILE A 22 7.64 5.89 -2.19
N MET A 23 7.92 6.11 -3.47
CA MET A 23 7.97 7.46 -4.02
C MET A 23 6.68 7.69 -4.81
N THR A 24 6.03 8.82 -4.53
CA THR A 24 4.79 9.21 -5.21
C THR A 24 5.06 10.26 -6.29
N GLY A 25 4.33 10.18 -7.40
CA GLY A 25 4.40 11.09 -8.55
C GLY A 25 3.16 11.97 -8.64
N MET A 26 2.53 12.00 -9.82
CA MET A 26 1.34 12.80 -10.07
C MET A 26 0.17 12.37 -9.17
N ARG A 27 -0.66 13.35 -8.78
CA ARG A 27 -1.88 13.12 -8.02
C ARG A 27 -3.05 13.72 -8.77
N THR A 28 -4.10 12.95 -8.94
CA THR A 28 -5.39 13.43 -9.42
C THR A 28 -6.34 13.58 -8.24
N ALA A 29 -7.59 13.97 -8.50
CA ALA A 29 -8.61 14.01 -7.47
C ALA A 29 -8.91 12.61 -6.86
N SER A 30 -8.66 11.53 -7.60
CA SER A 30 -9.03 10.17 -7.24
C SER A 30 -7.86 9.19 -7.16
N SER A 31 -6.69 9.54 -7.69
CA SER A 31 -5.55 8.61 -7.81
C SER A 31 -4.21 9.26 -7.46
N VAL A 32 -3.25 8.39 -7.12
CA VAL A 32 -1.86 8.75 -6.83
C VAL A 32 -0.98 7.81 -7.63
N GLU A 33 -0.05 8.37 -8.39
CA GLU A 33 0.97 7.61 -9.08
C GLU A 33 2.06 7.17 -8.10
N VAL A 34 2.45 5.90 -8.17
CA VAL A 34 3.60 5.35 -7.44
C VAL A 34 4.73 5.14 -8.45
N VAL A 35 5.82 5.89 -8.29
CA VAL A 35 6.96 5.86 -9.23
C VAL A 35 8.04 4.87 -8.80
N SER A 36 8.10 4.50 -7.51
CA SER A 36 9.01 3.46 -7.02
C SER A 36 8.54 2.86 -5.70
N GLY A 37 9.10 1.70 -5.36
CA GLY A 37 8.88 1.01 -4.08
C GLY A 37 7.94 -0.19 -4.16
N LEU A 38 7.18 -0.36 -5.24
CA LEU A 38 6.28 -1.50 -5.45
C LEU A 38 6.67 -2.32 -6.69
N ALA A 39 6.30 -3.60 -6.68
CA ALA A 39 6.47 -4.52 -7.80
C ALA A 39 5.11 -5.02 -8.30
N ALA A 40 5.06 -5.38 -9.59
CA ALA A 40 3.87 -6.04 -10.14
C ALA A 40 3.62 -7.38 -9.44
N GLY A 41 2.37 -7.58 -8.99
CA GLY A 41 1.98 -8.74 -8.19
C GLY A 41 1.86 -8.44 -6.69
N ASP A 42 2.36 -7.29 -6.21
CA ASP A 42 2.15 -6.87 -4.83
C ASP A 42 0.67 -6.66 -4.53
N THR A 43 0.24 -7.13 -3.36
CA THR A 43 -1.12 -6.90 -2.86
C THR A 43 -1.10 -5.75 -1.86
N LEU A 44 -1.66 -4.60 -2.24
CA LEU A 44 -1.75 -3.42 -1.39
C LEU A 44 -2.90 -3.54 -0.38
N LEU A 45 -2.63 -3.17 0.87
CA LEU A 45 -3.63 -3.01 1.90
C LEU A 45 -4.17 -1.57 1.84
N THR A 46 -5.45 -1.42 1.52
CA THR A 46 -6.10 -0.10 1.32
C THR A 46 -7.10 0.27 2.42
N THR A 47 -7.40 -0.65 3.34
CA THR A 47 -8.33 -0.45 4.46
C THR A 47 -7.62 -0.64 5.80
N GLY A 48 -8.03 0.10 6.82
CA GLY A 48 -7.47 -0.05 8.17
C GLY A 48 -5.99 0.33 8.29
N VAL A 49 -5.44 1.04 7.29
CA VAL A 49 -4.01 1.33 7.14
C VAL A 49 -3.39 2.08 8.33
N MET A 50 -4.16 2.92 9.01
CA MET A 50 -3.69 3.68 10.19
C MET A 50 -3.39 2.79 11.41
N GLN A 51 -3.89 1.57 11.42
CA GLN A 51 -3.76 0.61 12.52
C GLN A 51 -2.60 -0.38 12.29
N LEU A 52 -2.17 -0.49 11.03
CA LEU A 52 -1.20 -1.49 10.62
C LEU A 52 0.18 -1.15 11.14
N ARG A 53 0.95 -2.21 11.40
CA ARG A 53 2.38 -2.16 11.69
C ARG A 53 3.04 -3.34 10.98
N THR A 54 4.32 -3.21 10.65
CA THR A 54 5.09 -4.32 10.08
C THR A 54 4.99 -5.57 10.97
N GLY A 55 4.71 -6.71 10.35
CA GLY A 55 4.57 -8.01 11.00
C GLY A 55 3.19 -8.28 11.61
N MET A 56 2.30 -7.30 11.63
CA MET A 56 0.93 -7.49 12.14
C MET A 56 0.18 -8.51 11.28
N PRO A 57 -0.43 -9.55 11.87
CA PRO A 57 -1.27 -10.49 11.14
C PRO A 57 -2.47 -9.78 10.51
N VAL A 58 -2.75 -10.10 9.26
CA VAL A 58 -3.88 -9.53 8.52
C VAL A 58 -4.63 -10.62 7.78
N ARG A 59 -5.95 -10.42 7.62
CA ARG A 59 -6.80 -11.29 6.82
C ARG A 59 -7.41 -10.46 5.69
N ILE A 60 -7.30 -10.96 4.47
CA ILE A 60 -7.91 -10.33 3.31
C ILE A 60 -9.38 -10.73 3.25
N ASP A 61 -10.26 -9.73 3.31
CA ASP A 61 -11.71 -9.91 3.18
C ASP A 61 -12.16 -9.73 1.72
N ARG A 62 -11.66 -8.69 1.05
CA ARG A 62 -11.99 -8.37 -0.34
C ARG A 62 -10.73 -7.98 -1.13
N MET A 63 -10.56 -8.58 -2.30
CA MET A 63 -9.57 -8.14 -3.30
C MET A 63 -10.24 -7.29 -4.38
N VAL A 64 -9.59 -6.20 -4.76
CA VAL A 64 -10.00 -5.32 -5.87
C VAL A 64 -8.82 -5.22 -6.83
N PRO A 65 -9.00 -5.53 -8.13
CA PRO A 65 -7.93 -5.37 -9.10
C PRO A 65 -7.58 -3.89 -9.28
N ASN A 66 -6.29 -3.58 -9.37
CA ASN A 66 -5.82 -2.24 -9.72
C ASN A 66 -5.61 -2.16 -11.23
N THR A 67 -6.63 -1.75 -11.96
CA THR A 67 -6.56 -1.45 -13.40
C THR A 67 -6.29 0.04 -13.59
N ALA A 68 -5.22 0.36 -14.31
CA ALA A 68 -5.05 1.70 -14.86
C ALA A 68 -6.00 1.83 -16.07
N GLU A 69 -7.04 2.66 -15.93
CA GLU A 69 -7.79 3.17 -17.08
C GLU A 69 -7.09 4.42 -17.64
#